data_AF-A0A1Q7B0A3-F1
#
_entry.id   AF-A0A1Q7B0A3-F1
#
_cell.length_a   1.000
_cell.length_b   1.000
_cell.length_c   1.000
_cell.angle_alpha   90.00
_cell.angle_beta   90.00
_cell.angle_gamma   90.00
#
_symmetry.space_group_name_H-M   'P 1'
#
loop_
_entity.id
_entity.type
_entity.pdbx_description
1 polymer ?
#
loop_
_entity_poly.entity_id
_entity_poly.type
_entity_poly.pdbx_seq_one_letter_code
_entity_poly.pdbx_strand_id
1 'polypeptide(L)'
;MPAIVFAVIAVAIEVLYFNYMVSRGMMDEAFTISLGALMIPLSIALFFSLANAIVLLTLWMSVFENTAFVMAGPDRRVRRILYPLRMVKAAAIVLTPFTIVLFTPYIVESSWFIGAVASASNSIPSLKETAVNFYTWSFGLARMDYSVKFVVSQLSAAFSSTVVSGLLLWRVKGTRNLMLALRRKK
;
A
#
# COMPACT_ATOMS: atom_id res chain seq x y z
N MET A 1 -20.57 2.26 6.15
CA MET A 1 -20.16 0.84 6.18
C MET A 1 -18.89 0.55 5.36
N PRO A 2 -18.81 0.82 4.05
CA PRO A 2 -17.64 0.40 3.25
C PRO A 2 -16.31 1.03 3.71
N ALA A 3 -16.33 2.31 4.09
CA ALA A 3 -15.17 2.98 4.65
C ALA A 3 -14.68 2.36 5.97
N ILE A 4 -15.61 1.88 6.81
CA ILE A 4 -15.28 1.21 8.07
C ILE A 4 -14.62 -0.13 7.78
N VAL A 5 -15.17 -0.91 6.85
CA VAL A 5 -14.57 -2.19 6.43
C VAL A 5 -13.16 -1.96 5.88
N PHE A 6 -12.97 -0.95 5.03
CA PHE A 6 -11.66 -0.60 4.50
C PHE A 6 -10.69 -0.18 5.61
N ALA A 7 -11.14 0.66 6.56
CA ALA A 7 -10.34 1.09 7.71
C ALA A 7 -9.89 -0.11 8.54
N VAL A 8 -10.80 -1.05 8.83
CA VAL A 8 -10.50 -2.27 9.59
C VAL A 8 -9.47 -3.12 8.85
N ILE A 9 -9.58 -3.28 7.53
CA ILE A 9 -8.60 -4.01 6.73
C ILE A 9 -7.23 -3.32 6.77
N ALA A 10 -7.18 -2.00 6.58
CA ALA A 10 -5.94 -1.23 6.62
C ALA A 10 -5.26 -1.34 8.00
N VAL A 11 -6.02 -1.16 9.09
CA VAL A 11 -5.53 -1.33 10.45
C VAL A 11 -5.07 -2.77 10.71
N ALA A 12 -5.80 -3.78 10.23
CA ALA A 12 -5.41 -5.17 10.40
C ALA A 12 -4.08 -5.48 9.70
N ILE A 13 -3.86 -4.96 8.49
CA ILE A 13 -2.58 -5.10 7.75
C ILE A 13 -1.44 -4.45 8.55
N GLU A 14 -1.65 -3.26 9.06
CA GLU A 14 -0.67 -2.51 9.86
C GLU A 14 -0.31 -3.24 11.16
N VAL A 15 -1.32 -3.68 11.91
CA VAL A 15 -1.13 -4.44 13.15
C VAL A 15 -0.42 -5.77 12.88
N LEU A 16 -0.79 -6.48 11.81
CA LEU A 16 -0.10 -7.70 11.39
C LEU A 16 1.38 -7.44 11.07
N TYR A 17 1.66 -6.38 10.32
CA TYR A 17 3.02 -6.01 9.95
C TYR A 17 3.85 -5.58 11.17
N PHE A 18 3.27 -4.77 12.06
CA PHE A 18 3.90 -4.35 13.31
C PHE A 18 4.26 -5.57 14.19
N ASN A 19 3.29 -6.45 14.44
CA ASN A 19 3.52 -7.65 15.25
C ASN A 19 4.59 -8.56 14.62
N TYR A 20 4.57 -8.69 13.29
CA TYR A 20 5.59 -9.41 12.56
C TYR A 20 6.99 -8.81 12.79
N MET A 21 7.12 -7.49 12.78
CA MET A 21 8.39 -6.81 12.98
C MET A 21 8.91 -6.88 14.41
N VAL A 22 8.03 -6.70 15.40
CA VAL A 22 8.38 -6.90 16.82
C VAL A 22 8.88 -8.33 17.04
N SER A 23 8.21 -9.34 16.46
CA SER A 23 8.62 -10.74 16.59
C SER A 23 10.00 -11.07 16.00
N ARG A 24 10.50 -10.23 15.08
CA ARG A 24 11.81 -10.37 14.44
C ARG A 24 12.92 -9.60 15.15
N GLY A 25 12.61 -8.91 16.25
CA GLY A 25 13.58 -8.17 17.05
C GLY A 25 13.61 -6.67 16.77
N MET A 26 12.57 -6.11 16.14
CA MET A 26 12.40 -4.65 16.12
C MET A 26 12.23 -4.14 17.55
N MET A 27 13.09 -3.21 17.96
CA MET A 27 12.94 -2.53 19.24
C MET A 27 11.79 -1.53 19.16
N ASP A 28 10.83 -1.67 20.07
CA ASP A 28 9.70 -0.76 20.18
C ASP A 28 9.89 0.14 21.40
N GLU A 29 10.07 1.44 21.14
CA GLU A 29 10.07 2.45 22.19
C GLU A 29 8.63 2.87 22.50
N ALA A 30 8.21 2.63 23.73
CA ALA A 30 6.90 3.05 24.23
C ALA A 30 7.06 4.27 25.14
N PHE A 31 6.22 5.28 24.92
CA PHE A 31 6.06 6.41 25.85
C PHE A 31 4.78 6.22 26.66
N THR A 32 4.83 6.52 27.95
CA THR A 32 3.66 6.42 28.82
C THR A 32 2.96 7.76 28.90
N ILE A 33 1.68 7.80 28.53
CA ILE A 33 0.81 8.95 28.81
C ILE A 33 0.05 8.66 30.11
N SER A 34 0.10 9.59 31.07
CA SER A 34 -0.76 9.55 32.25
C SER A 34 -2.11 10.18 31.93
N LEU A 35 -3.18 9.38 31.94
CA LEU A 35 -4.57 9.82 31.90
C LEU A 35 -5.16 9.64 33.31
N GLY A 36 -4.94 10.63 34.17
CA GLY A 36 -5.29 10.53 35.59
C GLY A 36 -4.50 9.42 36.29
N ALA A 37 -5.19 8.41 36.82
CA ALA A 37 -4.56 7.25 37.47
C ALA A 37 -4.12 6.15 36.49
N LEU A 38 -4.48 6.25 35.21
CA LEU A 38 -4.18 5.24 34.20
C LEU A 38 -2.92 5.63 33.43
N MET A 39 -1.88 4.78 33.50
CA MET A 39 -0.70 4.88 32.65
C MET A 39 -0.91 3.98 31.43
N ILE A 40 -1.03 4.59 30.25
CA ILE A 40 -1.20 3.86 28.99
C ILE A 40 0.13 3.90 28.24
N PRO A 41 0.80 2.75 28.03
CA PRO A 41 1.97 2.68 27.18
C PRO A 41 1.55 2.82 25.71
N LEU A 42 2.09 3.82 25.02
CA LEU A 42 1.88 4.04 23.60
C LEU A 42 3.17 3.77 22.83
N SER A 43 3.13 2.76 21.96
CA SER A 43 4.20 2.44 21.04
C SER A 43 4.31 3.50 19.95
N ILE A 44 5.50 4.08 19.80
CA ILE A 44 5.77 5.07 18.73
C ILE A 44 5.68 4.39 17.36
N ALA A 45 6.22 3.18 17.23
CA ALA A 45 6.21 2.43 15.98
C ALA A 45 4.78 2.02 15.58
N LEU A 46 3.95 1.59 16.53
CA LEU A 46 2.54 1.28 16.27
C LEU A 46 1.77 2.53 15.86
N PHE A 47 2.00 3.66 16.53
CA PHE A 47 1.36 4.93 16.15
C PHE A 47 1.72 5.34 14.72
N PHE A 48 3.00 5.24 14.35
CA PHE A 48 3.47 5.52 13.00
C PHE A 48 2.84 4.59 11.95
N SER A 49 2.73 3.30 12.25
CA SER A 49 2.04 2.32 11.41
C SER A 49 0.54 2.62 11.27
N LEU A 50 -0.14 2.98 12.36
CA LEU A 50 -1.56 3.36 12.30
C LEU A 50 -1.80 4.67 11.54
N ALA A 51 -0.83 5.60 11.51
CA ALA A 51 -0.92 6.80 10.69
C ALA A 51 -1.03 6.44 9.18
N ASN A 52 -0.36 5.38 8.74
CA ASN A 52 -0.49 4.90 7.35
C ASN A 52 -1.88 4.34 7.04
N ALA A 53 -2.58 3.75 8.02
CA ALA A 53 -3.97 3.35 7.82
C ALA A 53 -4.89 4.56 7.51
N ILE A 54 -4.62 5.71 8.13
CA ILE A 54 -5.33 6.98 7.83
C ILE A 54 -4.99 7.44 6.40
N VAL A 55 -3.72 7.38 6.01
CA VAL A 55 -3.29 7.70 4.64
C VAL A 55 -4.01 6.81 3.62
N LEU A 56 -4.05 5.50 3.84
CA LEU A 56 -4.76 4.57 2.95
C LEU A 56 -6.24 4.88 2.84
N LEU A 57 -6.89 5.20 3.97
CA LEU A 57 -8.30 5.54 3.98
C LEU A 57 -8.58 6.81 3.17
N THR A 58 -7.76 7.85 3.35
CA THR A 58 -7.89 9.10 2.60
C THR A 58 -7.63 8.91 1.10
N LEU A 59 -6.61 8.13 0.72
CA LEU A 59 -6.34 7.77 -0.67
C LEU A 59 -7.50 6.99 -1.30
N TRP A 60 -8.02 5.99 -0.59
CA TRP A 60 -9.16 5.20 -1.06
C TRP A 60 -10.40 6.05 -1.27
N MET A 61 -10.75 6.92 -0.31
CA MET A 61 -11.87 7.85 -0.44
C MET A 61 -11.68 8.76 -1.65
N SER A 62 -10.49 9.36 -1.80
CA SER A 62 -10.18 10.25 -2.91
C SER A 62 -10.28 9.56 -4.27
N VAL A 63 -9.69 8.36 -4.42
CA VAL A 63 -9.78 7.57 -5.65
C VAL A 63 -11.23 7.17 -5.94
N PHE A 64 -11.95 6.72 -4.92
CA PHE A 64 -13.32 6.29 -5.07
C PHE A 64 -14.24 7.44 -5.52
N GLU A 65 -14.18 8.60 -4.87
CA GLU A 65 -15.01 9.75 -5.23
C GLU A 65 -14.74 10.26 -6.65
N ASN A 66 -13.47 10.36 -7.03
CA ASN A 66 -13.10 10.88 -8.35
C ASN A 66 -13.39 9.89 -9.49
N THR A 67 -13.40 8.58 -9.22
CA THR A 67 -13.68 7.55 -10.24
C THR A 67 -15.16 7.17 -10.31
N ALA A 68 -15.89 7.22 -9.21
CA ALA A 68 -17.29 6.83 -9.14
C ALA A 68 -18.21 7.77 -9.93
N PHE A 69 -17.85 9.06 -10.05
CA PHE A 69 -18.70 10.08 -10.69
C PHE A 69 -18.55 10.21 -12.21
N VAL A 70 -17.53 9.60 -12.84
CA VAL A 70 -17.18 9.93 -14.25
C VAL A 70 -18.05 9.21 -15.30
N MET A 71 -18.81 8.18 -14.93
CA MET A 71 -19.74 7.52 -15.86
C MET A 71 -20.89 6.88 -15.08
N ALA A 72 -21.99 7.61 -14.92
CA ALA A 72 -23.27 7.01 -14.62
C ALA A 72 -24.05 6.97 -15.94
N GLY A 73 -24.07 5.80 -16.58
CA GLY A 73 -24.98 5.54 -17.68
C GLY A 73 -26.45 5.70 -17.24
N PRO A 74 -27.40 5.68 -18.19
CA PRO A 74 -28.77 6.15 -17.97
C PRO A 74 -29.57 5.38 -16.90
N ASP A 75 -29.10 4.21 -16.46
CA ASP A 75 -29.95 3.23 -15.79
C ASP A 75 -29.67 3.06 -14.28
N ARG A 76 -30.71 3.22 -13.46
CA ARG A 76 -30.64 3.27 -11.99
C ARG A 76 -30.30 1.91 -11.37
N ARG A 77 -30.70 0.80 -12.02
CA ARG A 77 -30.39 -0.58 -11.57
C ARG A 77 -28.91 -0.91 -11.78
N VAL A 78 -28.37 -0.57 -12.95
CA VAL A 78 -26.96 -0.76 -13.30
C VAL A 78 -26.05 0.02 -12.34
N ARG A 79 -26.44 1.26 -11.99
CA ARG A 79 -25.72 2.08 -11.01
C ARG A 79 -25.62 1.44 -9.62
N ARG A 80 -26.65 0.72 -9.16
CA ARG A 80 -26.66 0.07 -7.82
C ARG A 80 -25.70 -1.11 -7.74
N ILE A 81 -25.54 -1.87 -8.82
CA ILE A 81 -24.65 -3.05 -8.88
C ILE A 81 -23.18 -2.62 -9.11
N LEU A 82 -22.95 -1.60 -9.95
CA LEU A 82 -21.60 -1.12 -10.23
C LEU A 82 -20.95 -0.34 -9.09
N TYR A 83 -21.74 0.23 -8.19
CA TYR A 83 -21.24 1.02 -7.06
C TYR A 83 -20.32 0.22 -6.11
N PRO A 84 -20.72 -0.94 -5.55
CA PRO A 84 -19.84 -1.75 -4.72
C PRO A 84 -18.63 -2.28 -5.49
N LEU A 85 -18.80 -2.65 -6.77
CA LEU A 85 -17.68 -3.09 -7.61
C LEU A 85 -16.61 -2.00 -7.79
N ARG A 86 -17.03 -0.74 -7.96
CA ARG A 86 -16.11 0.41 -8.04
C ARG A 86 -15.41 0.67 -6.71
N MET A 87 -16.10 0.47 -5.58
CA MET A 87 -15.50 0.58 -4.24
C MET A 87 -14.39 -0.46 -4.04
N VAL A 88 -14.66 -1.72 -4.39
CA VAL A 88 -13.68 -2.81 -4.30
C VAL A 88 -12.51 -2.56 -5.25
N LYS A 89 -12.78 -2.11 -6.48
CA LYS A 89 -11.72 -1.76 -7.43
C LYS A 89 -10.83 -0.64 -6.89
N ALA A 90 -11.41 0.42 -6.32
CA ALA A 90 -10.64 1.49 -5.69
C ALA A 90 -9.80 0.96 -4.52
N ALA A 91 -10.37 0.09 -3.69
CA ALA A 91 -9.65 -0.54 -2.58
C ALA A 91 -8.45 -1.35 -3.07
N ALA A 92 -8.65 -2.18 -4.10
CA ALA A 92 -7.59 -2.99 -4.69
C ALA A 92 -6.46 -2.11 -5.26
N ILE A 93 -6.78 -1.03 -5.97
CA ILE A 93 -5.77 -0.13 -6.55
C ILE A 93 -4.90 0.54 -5.47
N VAL A 94 -5.46 0.85 -4.31
CA VAL A 94 -4.75 1.52 -3.21
C VAL A 94 -3.98 0.51 -2.35
N LEU A 95 -4.60 -0.62 -2.02
CA LEU A 95 -4.02 -1.64 -1.14
C LEU A 95 -2.94 -2.48 -1.82
N THR A 96 -3.06 -2.76 -3.12
CA THR A 96 -2.08 -3.60 -3.82
C THR A 96 -0.66 -3.02 -3.80
N PRO A 97 -0.40 -1.78 -4.27
CA PRO A 97 0.94 -1.22 -4.21
C PRO A 97 1.42 -1.06 -2.76
N PHE A 98 0.53 -0.69 -1.85
CA PHE A 98 0.85 -0.56 -0.43
C PHE A 98 1.34 -1.88 0.16
N THR A 99 0.55 -2.94 0.06
CA THR A 99 0.86 -4.25 0.65
C THR A 99 2.09 -4.88 0.01
N ILE A 100 2.22 -4.83 -1.32
CA ILE A 100 3.40 -5.36 -2.00
C ILE A 100 4.66 -4.67 -1.48
N VAL A 101 4.66 -3.34 -1.45
CA VAL A 101 5.85 -2.57 -1.04
C VAL A 101 6.15 -2.72 0.45
N LEU A 102 5.11 -2.77 1.29
CA LEU A 102 5.24 -2.99 2.73
C LEU A 102 5.95 -4.31 3.04
N PHE A 103 5.62 -5.36 2.29
CA PHE A 103 6.21 -6.69 2.48
C PHE A 103 7.43 -6.97 1.58
N THR A 104 7.85 -6.03 0.72
CA THR A 104 8.93 -6.24 -0.25
C THR A 104 10.21 -6.81 0.36
N PRO A 105 10.78 -6.25 1.45
CA PRO A 105 12.03 -6.80 2.01
C PRO A 105 11.91 -8.29 2.36
N TYR A 106 10.73 -8.73 2.80
CA TYR A 106 10.48 -10.12 3.19
C TYR A 106 10.16 -11.02 2.01
N ILE A 107 9.47 -10.49 1.00
CA ILE A 107 9.24 -11.21 -0.26
C ILE A 107 10.61 -11.53 -0.88
N VAL A 108 11.52 -10.58 -0.89
CA VAL A 108 12.87 -10.75 -1.46
C VAL A 108 13.71 -11.75 -0.66
N GLU A 109 13.60 -11.78 0.67
CA GLU A 109 14.31 -12.73 1.53
C GLU A 109 13.70 -14.15 1.54
N SER A 110 12.52 -14.34 0.95
CA SER A 110 11.80 -15.62 1.03
C SER A 110 12.41 -16.72 0.14
N SER A 111 12.44 -17.95 0.66
CA SER A 111 13.02 -19.11 -0.04
C SER A 111 12.36 -19.40 -1.39
N TRP A 112 11.05 -19.19 -1.50
CA TRP A 112 10.31 -19.39 -2.75
C TRP A 112 10.71 -18.36 -3.81
N PHE A 113 10.91 -17.10 -3.43
CA PHE A 113 11.31 -16.04 -4.35
C PHE A 113 12.74 -16.24 -4.83
N ILE A 114 13.65 -16.60 -3.92
CA ILE A 114 15.03 -16.99 -4.23
C ILE A 114 15.03 -18.17 -5.23
N GLY A 115 14.22 -19.20 -4.96
CA GLY A 115 14.06 -20.35 -5.86
C GLY A 115 13.56 -19.97 -7.25
N ALA A 116 12.60 -19.05 -7.33
CA ALA A 116 12.06 -18.54 -8.60
C ALA A 116 13.12 -17.76 -9.40
N VAL A 117 13.85 -16.85 -8.75
CA VAL A 117 14.92 -16.06 -9.38
C VAL A 117 16.06 -16.98 -9.86
N ALA A 118 16.46 -17.96 -9.05
CA ALA A 118 17.47 -18.95 -9.43
C ALA A 118 17.04 -19.81 -10.62
N SER A 119 15.76 -20.23 -10.65
CA SER A 119 15.22 -21.01 -11.77
C SER A 119 15.20 -20.21 -13.08
N ALA A 120 14.80 -18.93 -12.99
CA ALA A 120 14.77 -18.03 -14.13
C ALA A 120 16.17 -17.73 -14.68
N SER A 121 17.14 -17.48 -13.79
CA SER A 121 18.53 -17.18 -14.19
C SER A 121 19.27 -18.39 -14.75
N ASN A 122 18.93 -19.60 -14.30
CA ASN A 122 19.45 -20.84 -14.87
C ASN A 122 18.86 -21.14 -16.25
N SER A 123 17.61 -20.75 -16.49
CA SER A 123 16.93 -20.96 -17.78
C SER A 123 17.33 -19.94 -18.85
N ILE A 124 17.67 -18.70 -18.45
CA ILE A 124 18.01 -17.60 -19.35
C ILE A 124 19.39 -17.06 -18.96
N PRO A 125 20.46 -17.40 -19.71
CA PRO A 125 21.83 -17.01 -19.39
C PRO A 125 22.05 -15.50 -19.24
N SER A 126 21.30 -14.66 -19.98
CA SER A 126 21.39 -13.20 -19.89
C SER A 126 20.86 -12.63 -18.57
N LEU A 127 20.08 -13.38 -17.79
CA LEU A 127 19.59 -12.96 -16.47
C LEU A 127 20.55 -13.29 -15.33
N LYS A 128 21.64 -14.03 -15.58
CA LYS A 128 22.58 -14.46 -14.53
C LYS A 128 23.24 -13.27 -13.83
N GLU A 129 23.76 -12.32 -14.59
CA GLU A 129 24.41 -11.12 -14.03
C GLU A 129 23.40 -10.25 -13.26
N THR A 130 22.20 -10.07 -13.81
CA THR A 130 21.11 -9.37 -13.13
C THR A 130 20.73 -10.05 -11.82
N ALA A 131 20.65 -11.37 -11.79
CA ALA A 131 20.34 -12.13 -10.58
C ALA A 131 21.44 -11.97 -9.52
N VAL A 132 22.72 -12.02 -9.90
CA VAL A 132 23.85 -11.80 -8.97
C VAL A 132 23.83 -10.39 -8.37
N ASN A 133 23.60 -9.37 -9.21
CA ASN A 133 23.48 -7.99 -8.75
C ASN A 133 22.29 -7.80 -7.81
N PHE A 134 21.16 -8.42 -8.14
CA PHE A 134 19.97 -8.43 -7.31
C PHE A 134 20.23 -9.10 -5.95
N TYR A 135 20.88 -10.26 -5.94
CA TYR A 135 21.23 -10.94 -4.69
C TYR A 135 22.15 -10.09 -3.82
N THR A 136 23.17 -9.48 -4.42
CA THR A 136 24.12 -8.60 -3.71
C THR A 136 23.40 -7.42 -3.06
N TRP A 137 22.45 -6.79 -3.77
CA TRP A 137 21.60 -5.75 -3.22
C TRP A 137 20.67 -6.26 -2.12
N SER A 138 20.05 -7.43 -2.32
CA SER A 138 19.16 -8.05 -1.31
C SER A 138 19.89 -8.40 -0.02
N PHE A 139 21.16 -8.82 -0.09
CA PHE A 139 22.00 -9.04 1.09
C PHE A 139 22.27 -7.75 1.85
N GLY A 140 22.40 -6.62 1.14
CA GLY A 140 22.49 -5.30 1.76
C GLY A 140 21.23 -4.96 2.55
N LEU A 141 20.05 -5.24 1.98
CA LEU A 141 18.77 -5.10 2.69
C LEU A 141 18.68 -6.05 3.89
N ALA A 142 19.11 -7.31 3.75
CA ALA A 142 19.03 -8.31 4.81
C ALA A 142 19.79 -7.89 6.07
N ARG A 143 20.92 -7.19 5.90
CA ARG A 143 21.80 -6.70 6.98
C ARG A 143 21.33 -5.40 7.64
N MET A 144 20.30 -4.73 7.12
CA MET A 144 19.75 -3.55 7.78
C MET A 144 19.11 -3.91 9.11
N ASP A 145 19.20 -3.00 10.08
CA ASP A 145 18.48 -3.13 11.34
C ASP A 145 16.96 -3.18 11.10
N TYR A 146 16.25 -3.97 11.91
CA TYR A 146 14.81 -4.20 11.76
C TYR A 146 14.00 -2.90 11.92
N SER A 147 14.44 -1.99 12.78
CA SER A 147 13.82 -0.67 12.95
C SER A 147 13.93 0.17 11.68
N VAL A 148 15.09 0.13 11.01
CA VAL A 148 15.29 0.82 9.72
C VAL A 148 14.45 0.17 8.64
N LYS A 149 14.43 -1.18 8.56
CA LYS A 149 13.56 -1.91 7.61
C LYS A 149 12.10 -1.54 7.80
N PHE A 150 11.63 -1.41 9.04
CA PHE A 150 10.27 -1.01 9.37
C PHE A 150 9.95 0.38 8.81
N VAL A 151 10.74 1.39 9.17
CA VAL A 151 10.50 2.78 8.73
C VAL A 151 10.56 2.91 7.20
N VAL A 152 11.56 2.31 6.57
CA VAL A 152 11.72 2.36 5.10
C VAL A 152 10.56 1.69 4.39
N SER A 153 10.10 0.53 4.89
CA SER A 153 8.96 -0.19 4.30
C SER A 153 7.67 0.61 4.46
N GLN A 154 7.43 1.20 5.63
CA GLN A 154 6.26 2.03 5.90
C GLN A 154 6.21 3.27 5.00
N LEU A 155 7.34 3.99 4.87
CA LEU A 155 7.43 5.18 4.02
C LEU A 155 7.29 4.82 2.53
N SER A 156 7.97 3.77 2.08
CA SER A 156 7.91 3.32 0.69
C SER A 156 6.51 2.83 0.32
N ALA A 157 5.84 2.12 1.23
CA ALA A 157 4.48 1.64 1.02
C ALA A 157 3.49 2.80 0.88
N ALA A 158 3.52 3.76 1.80
CA ALA A 158 2.69 4.96 1.74
C ALA A 158 2.97 5.79 0.48
N PHE A 159 4.25 5.97 0.12
CA PHE A 159 4.65 6.69 -1.09
C PHE A 159 4.15 5.99 -2.35
N SER A 160 4.35 4.68 -2.48
CA SER A 160 3.92 3.91 -3.65
C SER A 160 2.40 3.99 -3.87
N SER A 161 1.61 3.84 -2.81
CA SER A 161 0.16 3.94 -2.87
C SER A 161 -0.29 5.35 -3.23
N THR A 162 0.39 6.37 -2.70
CA THR A 162 0.15 7.79 -3.05
C THR A 162 0.45 8.07 -4.52
N VAL A 163 1.57 7.58 -5.05
CA VAL A 163 1.95 7.76 -6.46
C VAL A 163 0.94 7.09 -7.38
N VAL A 164 0.59 5.82 -7.14
CA VAL A 164 -0.38 5.08 -7.96
C VAL A 164 -1.75 5.76 -7.94
N SER A 165 -2.22 6.16 -6.75
CA SER A 165 -3.48 6.87 -6.58
C SER A 165 -3.45 8.23 -7.29
N GLY A 166 -2.36 9.00 -7.13
CA GLY A 166 -2.15 10.29 -7.76
C GLY A 166 -2.14 10.22 -9.29
N LEU A 167 -1.44 9.23 -9.86
CA LEU A 167 -1.42 8.98 -11.31
C LEU A 167 -2.80 8.62 -11.84
N LEU A 168 -3.56 7.79 -11.13
CA LEU A 168 -4.93 7.45 -11.50
C LEU A 168 -5.82 8.69 -11.50
N LEU A 169 -5.75 9.51 -10.44
CA LEU A 169 -6.52 10.74 -10.32
C LEU A 169 -6.15 11.74 -11.42
N TRP A 170 -4.87 11.86 -11.75
CA TRP A 170 -4.39 12.71 -12.83
C TRP A 170 -4.96 12.26 -14.19
N ARG A 171 -4.90 10.95 -14.49
CA ARG A 171 -5.51 10.37 -15.70
C ARG A 171 -7.01 10.68 -15.79
N VAL A 172 -7.75 10.48 -14.70
CA VAL A 172 -9.19 10.72 -14.66
C VAL A 172 -9.52 12.19 -14.88
N LYS A 173 -8.83 13.12 -14.20
CA LYS A 173 -9.01 14.57 -14.42
C LYS A 173 -8.66 14.99 -15.84
N GLY A 174 -7.57 14.46 -16.41
CA GLY A 174 -7.16 14.72 -17.79
C GLY A 174 -8.24 14.33 -18.80
N THR A 175 -8.81 13.13 -18.68
CA THR A 175 -9.90 12.68 -19.58
C THR A 175 -11.16 13.54 -19.47
N ARG A 176 -11.52 13.98 -18.26
CA ARG A 176 -12.65 14.90 -18.04
C ARG A 176 -12.44 16.24 -18.72
N ASN A 177 -11.25 16.83 -18.59
CA ASN A 177 -10.93 18.12 -19.20
C ASN A 177 -10.93 18.05 -20.73
N LEU A 178 -10.41 16.96 -21.31
CA LEU A 178 -10.47 16.71 -22.75
C LEU A 178 -11.92 16.59 -23.26
N MET A 179 -12.78 15.84 -22.56
CA MET A 179 -14.19 15.74 -22.93
C MET A 179 -14.93 17.07 -22.86
N LEU A 180 -14.64 17.91 -21.87
CA LEU A 180 -15.21 19.26 -21.77
C LEU A 180 -14.74 20.17 -22.91
N ALA A 181 -13.47 20.10 -23.29
CA ALA A 181 -12.93 20.85 -24.43
C ALA A 181 -13.58 20.43 -25.75
N LEU A 182 -13.81 19.13 -25.96
CA LEU A 182 -14.49 18.60 -27.14
C LEU A 182 -15.98 19.01 -27.19
N ARG A 183 -16.66 19.09 -26.05
CA ARG A 183 -18.06 19.58 -25.99
C ARG A 183 -18.20 21.07 -26.27
N ARG A 184 -17.21 21.90 -25.91
CA ARG A 184 -17.23 23.35 -26.19
C ARG A 184 -16.98 23.69 -27.66
N LYS A 185 -16.49 22.75 -28.47
CA LYS A 185 -16.23 22.93 -29.91
C LYS A 185 -17.39 22.52 -30.82
N LYS A 186 -18.46 21.93 -30.27
CA LYS A 186 -19.72 21.66 -30.97
C LYS A 186 -20.73 22.73 -30.63
#